data_AF-A0A3N9NJJ6-F1
#
_entry.id   AF-A0A3N9NJJ6-F1
#
_cell.length_a   1.000
_cell.length_b   1.000
_cell.length_c   1.000
_cell.angle_alpha   90.00
_cell.angle_beta   90.00
_cell.angle_gamma   90.00
#
_symmetry.space_group_name_H-M   'P 1'
#
loop_
_entity.id
_entity.type
_entity.pdbx_description
1 polymer ?
#
loop_
_entity_poly.entity_id
_entity_poly.type
_entity_poly.pdbx_seq_one_letter_code
_entity_poly.pdbx_strand_id
1 'polypeptide(L)'
;MLDGIFEIDKPEALVYHPIGNGNKKRLVAIEYLMSIDFFPDSPPKGYTGDHDQWSRNDEKGVWTLHVWLWIHNPDGMFAEVNPDLLP
;
A
#
# COMPACT_ATOMS: atom_id res chain seq x y z
N MET A 1 3.70 -1.03 -15.62
CA MET A 1 2.81 -0.07 -16.31
C MET A 1 1.45 -0.27 -15.66
N LEU A 2 0.79 0.80 -15.20
CA LEU A 2 -0.53 0.69 -14.59
C LEU A 2 -1.54 0.50 -15.74
N ASP A 3 -2.14 -0.67 -15.84
CA ASP A 3 -3.06 -1.04 -16.93
C ASP A 3 -4.54 -0.87 -16.54
N GLY A 4 -4.80 -0.42 -15.31
CA GLY A 4 -6.14 -0.19 -14.77
C GLY A 4 -6.80 -1.45 -14.21
N ILE A 5 -6.08 -2.58 -14.13
CA ILE A 5 -6.59 -3.82 -13.56
C ILE A 5 -6.02 -4.00 -12.15
N PHE A 6 -6.90 -4.08 -11.14
CA PHE A 6 -6.48 -4.44 -9.80
C PHE A 6 -6.32 -5.97 -9.70
N GLU A 7 -5.08 -6.42 -9.48
CA GLU A 7 -4.75 -7.84 -9.34
C GLU A 7 -4.12 -8.10 -7.97
N ILE A 8 -4.84 -8.81 -7.11
CA ILE A 8 -4.47 -9.04 -5.71
C ILE A 8 -3.09 -9.69 -5.54
N ASP A 9 -2.63 -10.49 -6.50
CA ASP A 9 -1.35 -11.21 -6.44
C ASP A 9 -0.21 -10.50 -7.19
N LYS A 10 -0.44 -9.28 -7.71
CA LYS A 10 0.54 -8.50 -8.47
C LYS A 10 0.65 -7.05 -7.98
N PRO A 11 1.24 -6.82 -6.79
CA PRO A 11 1.47 -5.47 -6.32
C PRO A 11 2.52 -4.74 -7.17
N GLU A 12 2.36 -3.41 -7.31
CA GLU A 12 3.28 -2.57 -8.07
C GLU A 12 4.57 -2.23 -7.32
N ALA A 13 4.56 -2.27 -5.97
CA ALA A 13 5.74 -1.97 -5.18
C ALA A 13 5.89 -2.86 -3.93
N LEU A 14 7.15 -3.00 -3.53
CA LEU A 14 7.56 -3.65 -2.29
C LEU A 14 8.08 -2.60 -1.31
N VAL A 15 7.65 -2.68 -0.05
CA VAL A 15 8.01 -1.71 0.98
C VAL A 15 9.00 -2.34 1.96
N TYR A 16 10.19 -1.74 2.06
CA TYR A 16 11.27 -2.20 2.92
C TYR A 16 11.53 -1.21 4.05
N HIS A 17 11.48 -1.67 5.30
CA HIS A 17 11.83 -0.88 6.47
C HIS A 17 13.28 -1.16 6.91
N PRO A 18 14.10 -0.14 7.24
CA PRO A 18 15.44 -0.33 7.81
C PRO A 18 15.39 -1.11 9.13
N ILE A 19 16.37 -1.98 9.39
CA ILE A 19 16.44 -2.73 10.64
C ILE A 19 17.84 -2.68 11.28
N GLY A 20 17.88 -2.33 12.56
CA GLY A 20 19.11 -2.23 13.35
C GLY A 20 20.07 -1.16 12.83
N ASN A 21 21.35 -1.26 13.23
CA ASN A 21 22.38 -0.32 12.80
C ASN A 21 23.01 -0.80 11.48
N GLY A 22 22.86 -0.03 10.40
CA GLY A 22 23.46 -0.29 9.08
C GLY A 22 22.44 -0.32 7.93
N ASN A 23 22.82 -0.93 6.80
CA ASN A 23 22.02 -0.94 5.56
C ASN A 23 21.04 -2.12 5.44
N LYS A 24 20.79 -2.86 6.53
CA LYS A 24 19.85 -3.99 6.48
C LYS A 24 18.42 -3.46 6.39
N LYS A 25 17.62 -4.11 5.56
CA LYS A 25 16.19 -3.82 5.41
C LYS A 25 15.39 -5.10 5.47
N ARG A 26 14.15 -5.01 5.95
CA ARG A 26 13.17 -6.09 5.96
C ARG A 26 11.99 -5.69 5.08
N LEU A 27 11.50 -6.61 4.26
CA LEU A 27 10.22 -6.46 3.57
C LEU A 27 9.10 -6.45 4.62
N VAL A 28 8.31 -5.38 4.67
CA VAL A 28 7.27 -5.18 5.69
C VAL A 28 5.87 -5.08 5.11
N ALA A 29 5.75 -4.57 3.88
CA ALA A 29 4.48 -4.34 3.22
C ALA A 29 4.61 -4.40 1.69
N ILE A 30 3.46 -4.41 1.02
CA ILE A 30 3.32 -4.16 -0.42
C ILE A 30 2.48 -2.89 -0.62
N GLU A 31 2.59 -2.30 -1.81
CA GLU A 31 1.75 -1.17 -2.20
C GLU A 31 1.18 -1.40 -3.60
N TYR A 32 -0.14 -1.26 -3.71
CA TYR A 32 -0.82 -1.21 -5.00
C TYR A 32 -0.92 0.23 -5.47
N LEU A 33 -0.72 0.45 -6.77
CA LEU A 33 -0.79 1.77 -7.39
C LEU A 33 -1.79 1.72 -8.54
N MET A 34 -2.86 2.52 -8.45
CA MET A 34 -3.91 2.54 -9.47
C MET A 34 -4.01 3.94 -10.07
N SER A 35 -3.84 4.07 -11.39
CA SER A 35 -3.92 5.39 -12.03
C SER A 35 -5.31 6.01 -11.86
N ILE A 36 -5.36 7.29 -11.47
CA ILE A 36 -6.59 8.07 -11.36
C ILE A 36 -7.26 8.24 -12.73
N ASP A 37 -6.52 8.13 -13.83
CA ASP A 37 -7.10 8.20 -15.18
C ASP A 37 -8.14 7.09 -15.44
N PHE A 38 -7.95 5.91 -14.84
CA PHE A 38 -8.92 4.80 -14.90
C PHE A 38 -9.95 4.86 -13.78
N PHE A 39 -9.64 5.56 -12.70
CA PHE A 39 -10.39 5.62 -11.45
C PHE A 39 -10.55 7.08 -10.98
N PRO A 40 -11.26 7.94 -11.75
CA PRO A 40 -11.23 9.39 -11.51
C PRO A 40 -11.91 9.79 -10.21
N ASP A 41 -12.98 9.08 -9.82
CA ASP A 41 -13.83 9.45 -8.69
C ASP A 41 -13.59 8.59 -7.45
N SER A 42 -13.26 7.31 -7.64
CA SER A 42 -13.07 6.34 -6.56
C SER A 42 -12.05 5.28 -6.95
N PRO A 43 -11.30 4.71 -5.99
CA PRO A 43 -10.39 3.59 -6.24
C PRO A 43 -11.14 2.35 -6.75
N PRO A 44 -10.44 1.36 -7.31
CA PRO A 44 -11.06 0.07 -7.62
C PRO A 44 -11.60 -0.60 -6.36
N LYS A 45 -12.50 -1.58 -6.56
CA LYS A 45 -12.81 -2.54 -5.50
C LYS A 45 -11.56 -3.37 -5.24
N GLY A 46 -11.07 -3.36 -4.01
CA GLY A 46 -9.92 -4.17 -3.61
C GLY A 46 -10.34 -5.53 -3.04
N TYR A 47 -9.85 -5.86 -1.85
CA TYR A 47 -10.12 -7.08 -1.11
C TYR A 47 -11.59 -7.20 -0.71
N THR A 48 -11.97 -8.43 -0.32
CA THR A 48 -13.34 -8.68 0.19
C THR A 48 -13.55 -7.94 1.52
N GLY A 49 -14.67 -7.23 1.63
CA GLY A 49 -15.00 -6.40 2.78
C GLY A 49 -14.88 -4.91 2.45
N ASP A 50 -14.73 -4.09 3.49
CA ASP A 50 -14.64 -2.63 3.43
C ASP A 50 -13.43 -2.07 4.20
N HIS A 51 -12.50 -2.94 4.59
CA HIS A 51 -11.34 -2.57 5.39
C HIS A 51 -10.20 -1.92 4.60
N ASP A 52 -10.18 -2.07 3.27
CA ASP A 52 -9.17 -1.44 2.41
C ASP A 52 -9.22 0.08 2.55
N GLN A 53 -8.12 0.68 2.99
CA GLN A 53 -7.99 2.12 3.09
C GLN A 53 -7.15 2.62 1.92
N TRP A 54 -7.82 3.00 0.84
CA TRP A 54 -7.18 3.63 -0.31
C TRP A 54 -6.92 5.11 -0.04
N SER A 55 -5.71 5.57 -0.38
CA SER A 55 -5.32 6.98 -0.30
C SER A 55 -5.14 7.56 -1.70
N ARG A 56 -5.64 8.78 -1.92
CA ARG A 56 -5.44 9.50 -3.19
C ARG A 56 -4.15 10.29 -3.13
N ASN A 57 -3.29 10.14 -4.14
CA ASN A 57 -2.11 10.96 -4.33
C ASN A 57 -2.18 11.68 -5.69
N ASP A 58 -2.74 12.89 -5.68
CA ASP A 58 -2.91 13.70 -6.90
C ASP A 58 -1.57 14.14 -7.52
N GLU A 59 -0.53 14.35 -6.72
CA GLU A 59 0.80 14.73 -7.22
C GLU A 59 1.41 13.63 -8.10
N LYS A 60 1.13 12.36 -7.76
CA LYS A 60 1.58 11.18 -8.51
C LYS A 60 0.54 10.65 -9.49
N GLY A 61 -0.69 11.19 -9.47
CA GLY A 61 -1.78 10.73 -10.33
C GLY A 61 -2.27 9.31 -10.02
N VAL A 62 -2.17 8.85 -8.76
CA VAL A 62 -2.52 7.48 -8.38
C VAL A 62 -3.34 7.40 -7.10
N TRP A 63 -4.19 6.38 -6.99
CA TRP A 63 -4.62 5.82 -5.72
C TRP A 63 -3.58 4.83 -5.22
N THR A 64 -3.34 4.81 -3.92
CA THR A 64 -2.44 3.87 -3.25
C THR A 64 -3.20 3.03 -2.24
N LEU A 65 -2.88 1.74 -2.16
CA LEU A 65 -3.33 0.85 -1.09
C LEU A 65 -2.11 0.21 -0.45
N HIS A 66 -1.85 0.55 0.81
CA HIS A 66 -0.76 0.00 1.58
C HIS A 66 -1.21 -1.27 2.33
N VAL A 67 -0.44 -2.36 2.28
CA VAL A 67 -0.81 -3.62 2.92
C VAL A 67 0.35 -4.20 3.75
N TRP A 68 0.19 -4.18 5.07
CA TRP A 68 1.15 -4.70 6.04
C TRP A 68 1.07 -6.23 6.16
N LEU A 69 1.88 -6.96 5.38
CA LEU A 69 1.83 -8.43 5.33
C LEU A 69 2.84 -9.14 6.26
N TRP A 70 4.01 -8.55 6.50
CA TRP A 70 5.12 -9.22 7.21
C TRP A 70 5.39 -8.68 8.60
N ILE A 71 4.64 -7.66 9.02
CA ILE A 71 4.71 -7.11 10.36
C ILE A 71 3.29 -6.81 10.83
N HIS A 72 3.03 -7.07 12.10
CA HIS A 72 1.77 -6.65 12.72
C HIS A 72 1.68 -5.13 12.71
N ASN A 73 0.51 -4.60 12.39
CA ASN A 73 0.18 -3.20 12.56
C ASN A 73 -1.00 -3.11 13.54
N PRO A 74 -0.83 -2.48 14.72
CA PRO A 74 -1.89 -2.37 15.71
C PRO A 74 -3.08 -1.52 15.22
N ASP A 75 -2.86 -0.61 14.26
CA ASP A 75 -3.92 0.19 13.63
C ASP A 75 -4.61 -0.56 12.48
N GLY A 76 -4.10 -1.74 12.10
CA GLY A 76 -4.69 -2.63 11.11
C GLY A 76 -3.84 -2.83 9.85
N MET A 77 -4.12 -3.92 9.12
CA MET A 77 -3.35 -4.34 7.95
C MET A 77 -3.33 -3.32 6.81
N PHE A 78 -4.38 -2.50 6.69
CA PHE A 78 -4.51 -1.48 5.63
C PHE A 78 -4.29 -0.05 6.13
N ALA A 79 -3.89 0.14 7.39
CA ALA A 79 -3.59 1.48 7.88
C ALA A 79 -2.42 2.11 7.11
N GLU A 80 -2.50 3.40 6.84
CA GLU A 80 -1.49 4.15 6.07
C GLU A 80 -0.10 4.08 6.70
N VAL A 81 -0.04 4.10 8.03
CA VAL A 81 1.19 4.05 8.83
C VAL A 81 1.14 2.89 9.81
N ASN A 82 2.31 2.41 10.23
CA ASN A 82 2.45 1.49 11.36
C ASN A 82 3.08 2.24 12.53
N PRO A 83 2.34 2.49 13.64
CA PRO A 83 2.85 3.27 14.76
C PRO A 83 4.04 2.61 15.46
N ASP A 84 4.20 1.29 15.36
CA ASP A 84 5.36 0.57 15.92
C ASP A 84 6.66 0.85 15.15
N LEU A 85 6.58 1.45 13.95
CA LEU A 85 7.72 1.81 13.10
C LEU A 85 8.00 3.32 13.06
N LEU A 86 7.22 4.11 13.79
CA LEU A 86 7.50 5.54 13.97
C LEU A 86 8.66 5.75 14.96
N PRO A 87 9.45 6.82 14.80
CA PRO A 87 10.58 7.12 15.69
C PRO A 87 10.17 7.50 17.11
#